data_AF-A0A967JZ06-F1
#
_entry.id   AF-A0A967JZ06-F1
#
_cell.length_a   1.000
_cell.length_b   1.000
_cell.length_c   1.000
_cell.angle_alpha   90.00
_cell.angle_beta   90.00
_cell.angle_gamma   90.00
#
_symmetry.space_group_name_H-M   'P 1'
#
loop_
_entity.id
_entity.type
_entity.pdbx_description
1 polymer ?
#
loop_
_entity_poly.entity_id
_entity_poly.type
_entity_poly.pdbx_seq_one_letter_code
_entity_poly.pdbx_strand_id
1 'polypeptide(L)' 'RLILLLLPAATLLLACGGEENARVPAGSPPQVAGHYEVTGVTVETGSGAQRPLRGTIVLTQEGNRYAARFELTT' A
#
# COMPACT_ATOMS: atom_id res chain seq x y z
N ARG A 1 -45.48 45.27 -8.91
CA ARG A 1 -44.04 45.47 -8.67
C ARG A 1 -43.74 45.09 -7.21
N LEU A 2 -43.19 43.89 -6.98
CA LEU A 2 -42.65 43.41 -5.70
C LEU A 2 -41.76 42.18 -6.04
N ILE A 3 -40.47 42.38 -6.32
CA ILE A 3 -39.32 41.95 -5.47
C ILE A 3 -39.45 40.44 -5.15
N LEU A 4 -38.98 39.49 -5.97
CA LEU A 4 -37.58 39.08 -6.22
C LEU A 4 -36.72 39.07 -4.95
N LEU A 5 -36.57 37.92 -4.27
CA LEU A 5 -35.41 37.48 -3.46
C LEU A 5 -35.81 36.27 -2.60
N LEU A 6 -35.66 35.05 -3.11
CA LEU A 6 -35.73 33.82 -2.32
C LEU A 6 -34.88 32.74 -2.99
N LEU A 7 -33.56 32.95 -2.98
CA LEU A 7 -32.49 31.99 -3.24
C LEU A 7 -31.20 32.71 -2.78
N PRO A 8 -30.36 32.21 -1.84
CA PRO A 8 -29.88 30.82 -1.84
C PRO A 8 -29.62 30.25 -0.42
N ALA A 9 -30.42 29.29 0.04
CA ALA A 9 -30.11 28.51 1.25
C ALA A 9 -29.40 27.18 0.96
N ALA A 10 -29.09 26.89 -0.31
CA ALA A 10 -28.61 25.58 -0.75
C ALA A 10 -27.08 25.42 -0.82
N THR A 11 -26.30 26.47 -0.56
CA THR A 11 -24.83 26.43 -0.68
C THR A 11 -24.08 25.90 0.55
N LEU A 12 -24.79 25.62 1.65
CA LEU A 12 -24.18 25.11 2.90
C LEU A 12 -23.95 23.59 2.92
N LEU A 13 -24.41 22.83 1.91
CA LEU A 13 -24.27 21.37 1.87
C LEU A 13 -23.02 20.87 1.13
N LEU A 14 -22.17 21.76 0.60
CA LEU A 14 -21.00 21.38 -0.22
C LEU A 14 -19.65 21.49 0.53
N ALA A 15 -19.64 21.75 1.83
CA ALA A 15 -18.41 22.05 2.59
C ALA A 15 -17.94 20.95 3.56
N CYS A 16 -18.43 19.71 3.45
CA CYS A 16 -17.91 18.57 4.22
C CYS A 16 -17.44 17.44 3.31
N GLY A 17 -16.69 17.78 2.26
CA GLY A 17 -15.90 16.85 1.45
C GLY A 17 -14.41 17.00 1.74
N GLY A 18 -14.03 17.32 2.97
CA GLY A 18 -12.63 17.31 3.38
C GLY A 18 -12.18 15.86 3.41
N GLU A 19 -11.25 15.50 2.54
CA GLU A 19 -10.54 14.22 2.62
C GLU A 19 -9.94 14.10 4.02
N GLU A 20 -10.62 13.35 4.88
CA GLU A 20 -10.11 12.96 6.18
C GLU A 20 -8.88 12.11 5.88
N ASN A 21 -7.71 12.75 5.95
CA ASN A 21 -6.43 12.06 5.99
C ASN A 21 -6.53 11.12 7.19
N ALA A 22 -6.90 9.86 6.94
CA ALA A 22 -7.08 8.84 7.93
C ALA A 22 -5.78 8.73 8.73
N ARG A 23 -5.78 9.36 9.90
CA ARG A 23 -4.60 9.42 10.75
C ARG A 23 -4.35 8.01 11.24
N VAL A 24 -3.32 7.38 10.70
CA VAL A 24 -2.90 6.04 11.13
C VAL A 24 -2.73 6.07 12.65
N PRO A 25 -3.49 5.27 13.43
CA PRO A 25 -3.41 5.28 14.88
C PRO A 25 -1.99 5.04 15.37
N ALA A 26 -1.55 5.79 16.38
CA ALA A 26 -0.27 5.57 17.02
C ALA A 26 -0.19 4.14 17.55
N GLY A 27 0.85 3.40 17.15
CA GLY A 27 1.00 1.97 17.46
C GLY A 27 0.51 1.01 16.37
N SER A 28 0.00 1.52 15.24
CA SER A 28 -0.23 0.67 14.06
C SER A 28 1.12 0.12 13.57
N PRO A 29 1.25 -1.21 13.35
CA PRO A 29 2.48 -1.76 12.79
C PRO A 29 2.76 -1.13 11.43
N PRO A 30 4.04 -0.95 11.06
CA PRO A 30 4.39 -0.42 9.74
C PRO A 30 3.74 -1.29 8.67
N GLN A 31 3.18 -0.67 7.64
CA GLN A 31 2.69 -1.41 6.49
C GLN A 31 3.89 -2.00 5.75
N VAL A 32 4.12 -3.30 5.93
CA VAL A 32 5.19 -4.05 5.25
C VAL A 32 4.64 -4.74 3.98
N ALA A 33 3.33 -4.67 3.74
CA ALA A 33 2.74 -5.22 2.53
C ALA A 33 3.25 -4.46 1.28
N GLY A 34 3.63 -5.20 0.24
CA GLY A 34 4.19 -4.60 -0.97
C GLY A 34 4.88 -5.60 -1.89
N HIS A 35 5.44 -5.06 -2.98
CA HIS A 35 6.27 -5.78 -3.94
C HIS A 35 7.71 -5.34 -3.77
N TYR A 36 8.61 -6.29 -3.58
CA TYR A 36 10.03 -6.05 -3.34
C TYR A 36 10.86 -6.71 -4.43
N GLU A 37 11.62 -5.91 -5.17
CA GLU A 37 12.62 -6.44 -6.10
C GLU A 37 13.79 -7.04 -5.33
N VAL A 38 14.25 -8.21 -5.77
CA VAL A 38 15.36 -8.92 -5.18
C VAL A 38 16.39 -9.21 -6.24
N THR A 39 17.65 -8.93 -5.93
CA THR A 39 18.82 -9.34 -6.71
C THR A 39 19.89 -9.88 -5.79
N GLY A 40 20.54 -10.97 -6.16
CA GLY A 40 21.58 -11.60 -5.36
C GLY A 40 22.27 -12.75 -6.07
N VAL A 41 22.88 -13.63 -5.30
CA VAL A 41 23.57 -14.83 -5.76
C VAL A 41 23.19 -15.99 -4.83
N THR A 42 22.86 -17.14 -5.40
CA THR A 42 22.70 -18.40 -4.66
C THR A 42 23.97 -19.22 -4.75
N VAL A 43 24.30 -19.93 -3.68
CA VAL A 43 25.41 -20.89 -3.64
C VAL A 43 24.82 -22.29 -3.50
N GLU A 44 25.12 -23.17 -4.45
CA GLU A 44 24.69 -24.58 -4.40
C GLU A 44 25.46 -25.33 -3.30
N THR A 45 24.72 -25.92 -2.37
CA THR A 45 25.29 -26.73 -1.29
C THR A 45 25.88 -28.02 -1.87
N GLY A 46 27.21 -28.12 -1.90
CA GLY A 46 27.95 -29.29 -2.38
C GLY A 46 29.01 -28.93 -3.41
N SER A 47 28.61 -28.27 -4.50
CA SER A 47 29.52 -27.81 -5.55
C SER A 47 30.18 -26.46 -5.21
N GLY A 48 29.52 -25.65 -4.37
CA GLY A 48 29.90 -24.25 -4.15
C GLY A 48 29.64 -23.37 -5.38
N ALA A 49 28.96 -23.89 -6.40
CA ALA A 49 28.66 -23.15 -7.62
C ALA A 49 27.75 -21.96 -7.31
N GLN A 50 28.10 -20.81 -7.88
CA GLN A 50 27.34 -19.57 -7.73
C GLN A 50 26.46 -19.34 -8.95
N ARG A 51 25.20 -18.95 -8.72
CA ARG A 51 24.25 -18.57 -9.78
C ARG A 51 23.56 -17.26 -9.40
N PRO A 52 23.35 -16.34 -10.36
CA PRO A 52 22.63 -15.10 -10.07
C PRO A 52 21.19 -15.43 -9.68
N LEU A 53 20.63 -14.68 -8.72
CA LEU A 53 19.23 -14.76 -8.32
C LEU A 53 18.57 -13.41 -8.54
N ARG A 54 17.40 -13.40 -9.19
CA ARG A 54 16.60 -12.20 -9.44
C ARG A 54 15.13 -12.53 -9.32
N GLY A 55 14.32 -11.56 -8.91
CA GLY A 55 12.88 -11.74 -8.90
C GLY A 55 12.14 -10.76 -8.00
N THR A 56 10.94 -11.15 -7.61
CA THR A 56 10.06 -10.32 -6.78
C THR A 56 9.54 -11.11 -5.59
N ILE A 57 9.50 -10.46 -4.43
CA ILE A 57 8.77 -10.94 -3.26
C ILE A 57 7.48 -10.12 -3.15
N VAL A 58 6.35 -10.82 -3.12
CA VAL A 58 5.04 -10.23 -2.84
C VAL A 58 4.71 -10.50 -1.38
N LEU A 59 4.68 -9.46 -0.55
CA LEU A 59 4.25 -9.55 0.84
C LEU A 59 2.81 -9.03 0.97
N THR A 60 1.91 -9.87 1.46
CA THR A 60 0.54 -9.49 1.77
C THR A 60 0.31 -9.55 3.27
N GLN A 61 -0.59 -8.67 3.76
CA GLN A 61 -0.95 -8.59 5.17
C GLN A 61 -2.47 -8.61 5.32
N GLU A 62 -2.96 -9.52 6.17
CA GLU A 62 -4.37 -9.61 6.57
C GLU A 62 -4.44 -9.49 8.11
N GLY A 63 -4.80 -8.31 8.59
CA GLY A 63 -4.75 -7.97 10.02
C GLY A 63 -3.32 -8.12 10.56
N ASN A 64 -3.11 -9.11 11.44
CA ASN A 64 -1.81 -9.40 12.07
C ASN A 64 -1.07 -10.58 11.42
N ARG A 65 -1.59 -11.13 10.31
CA ARG A 65 -0.95 -12.22 9.58
C ARG A 65 -0.24 -11.70 8.34
N TYR A 66 0.89 -12.31 8.02
CA TYR A 66 1.67 -12.01 6.82
C TYR A 66 1.80 -13.27 5.98
N ALA A 67 1.69 -13.12 4.67
CA ALA A 67 2.01 -14.16 3.70
C ALA A 67 3.02 -13.61 2.68
N ALA A 68 4.00 -14.43 2.32
CA ALA A 68 5.02 -14.08 1.33
C ALA A 68 4.96 -15.05 0.16
N ARG A 69 4.92 -14.53 -1.06
CA ARG A 69 5.10 -15.28 -2.30
C ARG A 69 6.44 -14.89 -2.93
N PHE A 70 7.24 -15.90 -3.27
CA PHE A 70 8.56 -15.74 -3.85
C PHE A 70 8.53 -16.11 -5.32
N GLU A 71 8.74 -15.14 -6.20
CA GLU A 71 8.83 -15.32 -7.65
C GLU A 71 10.28 -15.10 -8.07
N LEU A 72 11.12 -16.11 -7.84
CA LEU A 72 12.58 -16.03 -8.02
C LEU A 72 13.04 -16.90 -9.20
N THR A 73 14.03 -16.39 -9.93
CA THR A 73 14.72 -17.10 -11.03
C THR A 73 16.20 -17.22 -10.70
N THR A 74 16.81 -18.36 -11.03
CA THR A 74 18.22 -18.70 -10.77
C THR A 74 18.93 -19.24 -12.00
#